data_AF-A0A497KZF1-F1
#
_entry.id   AF-A0A497KZF1-F1
#
_cell.length_a   1.000
_cell.length_b   1.000
_cell.length_c   1.000
_cell.angle_alpha   90.00
_cell.angle_beta   90.00
_cell.angle_gamma   90.00
#
_symmetry.space_group_name_H-M   'P 1'
#
loop_
_entity.id
_entity.type
_entity.pdbx_description
1 polymer ?
#
loop_
_entity_poly.entity_id
_entity_poly.type
_entity_poly.pdbx_seq_one_letter_code
_entity_poly.pdbx_strand_id
1 'polypeptide(L)' 'MGKYREEWKPVTVRFPPDQYALLRVLAEANQRPLAVEVRNCVERVILQALAENPLSETFSEK' A
#
# COMPACT_ATOMS: atom_id res chain seq x y z
N MET A 1 5.52 25.92 11.53
CA MET A 1 5.92 24.79 10.65
C MET A 1 5.95 23.52 11.48
N GLY A 2 4.85 22.76 11.51
CA GLY A 2 4.79 21.49 12.25
C GLY A 2 5.58 20.42 11.51
N LYS A 3 6.62 19.86 12.14
CA LYS A 3 7.32 18.70 11.62
C LYS A 3 6.40 17.49 11.80
N TYR A 4 5.72 17.05 10.74
CA TYR A 4 5.14 15.71 10.73
C TYR A 4 6.30 14.73 10.83
N ARG A 5 6.57 14.22 12.03
CA ARG A 5 7.34 12.99 12.16
C ARG A 5 6.46 11.90 11.59
N GLU A 6 6.83 11.35 10.45
CA GLU A 6 6.32 10.07 9.97
C GLU A 6 6.77 8.97 10.95
N GLU A 7 6.07 8.87 12.08
CA GLU A 7 6.13 7.68 12.91
C GLU A 7 5.42 6.56 12.15
N TRP A 8 6.22 5.68 11.55
CA TRP A 8 5.72 4.46 10.94
C TRP A 8 5.11 3.58 12.02
N LYS A 9 3.78 3.61 12.15
CA LYS A 9 3.05 2.74 13.07
C LYS A 9 2.91 1.35 12.43
N PRO A 10 3.28 0.27 13.14
CA PRO A 10 3.05 -1.07 12.64
C PRO A 10 1.54 -1.32 12.52
N VAL A 11 1.10 -1.79 11.36
CA VAL A 11 -0.30 -2.18 11.10
C VAL A 11 -0.34 -3.69 10.90
N THR A 12 -1.16 -4.36 11.70
CA THR A 12 -1.44 -5.78 11.49
C THR A 12 -2.57 -5.94 10.48
N VAL A 13 -2.30 -6.64 9.38
CA VAL A 13 -3.28 -6.93 8.35
C VAL A 13 -3.54 -8.44 8.34
N ARG A 14 -4.81 -8.83 8.29
CA ARG A 14 -5.23 -10.23 8.20
C ARG A 14 -5.70 -10.52 6.78
N PHE A 15 -5.15 -11.56 6.18
CA PHE A 15 -5.52 -12.03 4.86
C PHE A 15 -6.21 -13.40 4.97
N PRO A 16 -7.14 -13.73 4.06
CA PRO A 16 -7.55 -15.10 3.83
C PRO A 16 -6.35 -16.02 3.56
N PRO A 17 -6.41 -17.31 3.91
CA PRO A 17 -5.26 -18.22 3.81
C PRO A 17 -4.68 -18.30 2.40
N ASP A 18 -5.55 -18.39 1.40
CA ASP A 18 -5.14 -18.51 -0.01
C ASP A 18 -4.43 -17.24 -0.50
N GLN A 19 -4.93 -16.07 -0.10
CA GLN A 19 -4.32 -14.79 -0.45
C GLN A 19 -2.97 -14.60 0.24
N TYR A 20 -2.86 -15.01 1.51
CA TYR A 20 -1.59 -14.98 2.23
C TYR A 20 -0.54 -15.90 1.56
N ALA A 21 -0.94 -17.11 1.15
CA ALA A 21 -0.06 -18.03 0.44
C ALA A 21 0.44 -17.42 -0.88
N LEU A 22 -0.45 -16.80 -1.66
CA LEU A 22 -0.07 -16.10 -2.90
C LEU A 22 0.92 -14.95 -2.63
N LEU A 23 0.67 -14.12 -1.61
CA LEU A 23 1.58 -13.02 -1.25
C LEU A 23 2.96 -13.53 -0.84
N ARG A 24 3.04 -14.67 -0.14
CA ARG A 24 4.31 -15.31 0.19
C ARG A 24 5.08 -15.77 -1.03
N VAL A 25 4.41 -16.47 -1.95
CA VAL A 25 5.02 -16.95 -3.20
C VAL A 25 5.53 -15.77 -4.04
N LEU A 26 4.76 -14.68 -4.13
CA LEU A 26 5.18 -13.47 -4.84
C LEU A 26 6.40 -12.81 -4.19
N ALA A 27 6.43 -12.71 -2.87
CA ALA A 27 7.57 -12.14 -2.14
C ALA A 27 8.85 -12.96 -2.38
N GLU A 28 8.75 -14.29 -2.36
CA GLU A 28 9.84 -15.21 -2.64
C GLU A 28 10.33 -15.09 -4.10
N ALA A 29 9.40 -15.07 -5.06
CA ALA A 29 9.71 -14.92 -6.48
C ALA A 29 10.42 -13.58 -6.78
N ASN A 30 10.01 -12.50 -6.10
CA ASN A 30 10.60 -11.17 -6.25
C ASN A 30 11.84 -10.95 -5.37
N GLN A 31 12.27 -11.95 -4.59
CA GLN A 31 13.40 -11.87 -3.66
C GLN A 31 13.30 -10.69 -2.68
N ARG A 32 12.10 -10.45 -2.13
CA ARG A 32 11.82 -9.34 -1.22
C ARG A 32 11.18 -9.83 0.08
N PRO A 33 11.35 -9.10 1.19
CA PRO A 33 10.61 -9.40 2.41
C PRO A 33 9.09 -9.28 2.19
N LEU A 34 8.32 -10.16 2.81
CA LEU A 34 6.85 -10.19 2.67
C LEU A 34 6.20 -8.83 2.96
N ALA A 35 6.66 -8.11 3.99
CA ALA A 35 6.14 -6.79 4.33
C ALA A 35 6.35 -5.75 3.22
N VAL A 36 7.49 -5.84 2.50
CA VAL A 36 7.79 -4.97 1.36
C VAL A 36 6.89 -5.32 0.17
N GLU A 37 6.67 -6.62 -0.07
CA GLU A 37 5.76 -7.06 -1.13
C GLU A 37 4.33 -6.61 -0.88
N VAL A 38 3.83 -6.78 0.36
CA VAL A 38 2.50 -6.29 0.76
C VAL A 38 2.38 -4.78 0.56
N ARG A 39 3.39 -4.00 0.98
CA ARG A 39 3.42 -2.55 0.75
C ARG A 39 3.33 -2.21 -0.73
N ASN A 40 4.12 -2.86 -1.59
CA ASN A 40 4.14 -2.60 -3.02
C ASN A 40 2.79 -2.94 -3.69
N CYS A 41 2.16 -4.04 -3.29
CA CYS A 41 0.83 -4.40 -3.78
C CYS A 41 -0.21 -3.34 -3.42
N VAL A 42 -0.22 -2.89 -2.16
CA VAL A 42 -1.15 -1.84 -1.70
C VAL A 42 -0.89 -0.53 -2.44
N GLU A 43 0.37 -0.12 -2.60
CA GLU A 43 0.75 1.10 -3.31
C GLU A 43 0.29 1.06 -4.77
N ARG A 44 0.47 -0.06 -5.47
CA ARG A 44 -0.01 -0.23 -6.85
C ARG A 44 -1.53 -0.11 -6.96
N VAL A 45 -2.28 -0.72 -6.04
CA VAL A 45 -3.75 -0.62 -6.03
C VAL A 45 -4.20 0.82 -5.82
N ILE A 46 -3.56 1.55 -4.89
CA ILE A 46 -3.87 2.96 -4.63
C ILE A 46 -3.55 3.80 -5.87
N LEU A 47 -2.36 3.65 -6.45
CA LEU A 47 -1.96 4.42 -7.64
C LEU A 47 -2.86 4.12 -8.84
N GLN A 48 -3.27 2.87 -9.03
CA GLN A 48 -4.23 2.50 -10.06
C GLN A 48 -5.60 3.14 -9.79
N ALA A 49 -6.13 3.04 -8.57
CA ALA A 49 -7.40 3.66 -8.21
C ALA A 49 -7.37 5.19 -8.40
N LEU A 50 -6.25 5.84 -8.09
CA LEU A 50 -6.02 7.27 -8.34
C LEU A 50 -5.88 7.60 -9.83
N ALA A 51 -5.37 6.69 -10.66
CA ALA A 51 -5.30 6.88 -12.10
C ALA A 51 -6.69 6.74 -12.76
N GLU A 52 -7.51 5.82 -12.26
CA GLU A 52 -8.89 5.60 -12.73
C GLU A 52 -9.87 6.67 -12.22
N ASN A 53 -9.62 7.21 -11.03
CA ASN A 53 -10.39 8.28 -10.41
C ASN A 53 -9.42 9.31 -9.80
N PRO A 54 -8.83 10.20 -10.61
CA PRO A 54 -7.97 11.25 -10.09
C PRO A 54 -8.80 12.06 -9.10
N LEU A 55 -8.33 12.15 -7.86
CA LEU A 55 -8.97 12.94 -6.80
C LEU A 55 -9.24 14.33 -7.36
N SER A 56 -10.47 14.56 -7.81
CA SER A 56 -10.79 15.71 -8.63
C SER A 56 -10.77 16.93 -7.73
N GLU A 57 -9.87 17.88 -8.03
CA GLU A 57 -9.99 19.32 -7.81
C GLU A 57 -10.81 19.80 -6.60
N THR A 58 -10.61 19.22 -5.42
CA THR A 58 -11.20 19.70 -4.16
C THR A 58 -10.15 20.29 -3.23
N PHE A 59 -9.22 21.03 -3.83
CA PHE A 59 -8.56 22.16 -3.17
C PHE A 59 -8.71 23.39 -4.06
N SER A 60 -9.95 23.70 -4.44
CA SER A 60 -10.32 25.08 -4.73
C SER A 60 -10.61 25.73 -3.37
N GLU A 61 -9.55 26.21 -2.73
CA GLU A 61 -9.63 27.12 -1.60
C GLU A 61 -10.44 28.34 -2.10
N LYS A 62 -11.65 28.52 -1.56
CA LYS A 62 -12.44 29.75 -1.73
C LYS A 62 -11.93 30.83 -0.78
#